data_AF-A0A4R0HD14-F1
#
_entry.id   AF-A0A4R0HD14-F1
#
_cell.length_a   1.000
_cell.length_b   1.000
_cell.length_c   1.000
_cell.angle_alpha   90.00
_cell.angle_beta   90.00
_cell.angle_gamma   90.00
#
_symmetry.space_group_name_H-M   'P 1'
#
loop_
_entity.id
_entity.type
_entity.pdbx_description
1 polymer ?
#
loop_
_entity_poly.entity_id
_entity_poly.type
_entity_poly.pdbx_seq_one_letter_code
_entity_poly.pdbx_strand_id
1 'polypeptide(L)'
;MSTTTYPVRVDGALDDRLNRWLWLVKWVLVIPHLFVLAVLWIAFALLSFVAFFAILFAGRYPRGIFDFNVGVMRWTWRVQFYAYGALGTDKYPPFTLQDVPDYPAHLEVEYPEHLSRGLVLIKWWLLAIPHYIVVAFFVGSGTWFATQADDRAWAWGGGLVGLLVLVAAIVLLFTGQYPRSVFDLVLGMNRWALRVAAYSGLMVDQYPPFRLDMGGDDPGTTKLHEPPPPGPPRADRTSSEPTAHPGAQSARMSAGRVVALVLGVVVTLASVVGLTVGGALAWLDQARRDSAGFVTSGQVAMSTSGYALTSEKFTIDAGATTVPRSWFGDARLRVASTDGGPVFVGLARSADVNAYLAGVGYTTVQAIGPNNTTYDDHAGGAPSTEPSALHIWRVQASGPEEQTITWPVENGDWTLVVMAADGSGNVSVRADVGATAPALEWAWIVVLASAGVTLVLGLVLVVLAVVRRQQPGPSALQRPPLPPVE
;
A
#
# COMPACT_ATOMS: atom_id res chain seq x y z
N MET A 1 35.26 -25.73 -18.40
CA MET A 1 34.54 -24.45 -18.54
C MET A 1 34.61 -23.72 -17.21
N SER A 2 35.43 -22.68 -17.11
CA SER A 2 35.66 -21.93 -15.87
C SER A 2 34.43 -21.10 -15.54
N THR A 3 33.59 -21.57 -14.62
CA THR A 3 32.44 -20.79 -14.15
C THR A 3 32.96 -19.65 -13.28
N THR A 4 33.12 -18.47 -13.89
CA THR A 4 33.63 -17.28 -13.21
C THR A 4 32.68 -16.90 -12.06
N THR A 5 33.19 -16.94 -10.84
CA THR A 5 32.47 -16.51 -9.64
C THR A 5 32.15 -15.01 -9.75
N TYR A 6 30.92 -14.62 -9.40
CA TYR A 6 30.52 -13.21 -9.42
C TYR A 6 31.20 -12.47 -8.25
N PRO A 7 31.70 -11.24 -8.45
CA PRO A 7 32.54 -10.53 -7.46
C PRO A 7 31.78 -9.99 -6.23
N VAL A 8 30.45 -10.12 -6.20
CA VAL A 8 29.60 -9.79 -5.05
C VAL A 8 28.99 -11.07 -4.50
N ARG A 9 29.33 -11.41 -3.25
CA ARG A 9 28.85 -12.60 -2.55
C ARG A 9 27.92 -12.18 -1.42
N VAL A 10 26.77 -12.85 -1.34
CA VAL A 10 25.76 -12.58 -0.32
C VAL A 10 25.29 -13.89 0.29
N ASP A 11 25.57 -14.07 1.57
CA ASP A 11 25.23 -15.25 2.34
C ASP A 11 24.23 -14.89 3.46
N GLY A 12 23.36 -15.85 3.78
CA GLY A 12 22.37 -15.73 4.85
C GLY A 12 22.03 -17.09 5.45
N ALA A 13 22.44 -17.32 6.70
CA ALA A 13 22.14 -18.54 7.45
C ALA A 13 20.85 -18.35 8.26
N LEU A 14 19.83 -19.16 7.98
CA LEU A 14 18.57 -19.14 8.72
C LEU A 14 18.77 -19.74 10.12
N ASP A 15 18.37 -19.01 11.17
CA ASP A 15 18.42 -19.52 12.54
C ASP A 15 17.45 -20.70 12.73
N ASP A 16 17.90 -21.77 13.42
CA ASP A 16 17.13 -23.00 13.63
C ASP A 16 15.86 -22.80 14.49
N ARG A 17 15.83 -21.75 15.31
CA ARG A 17 14.71 -21.43 16.21
C ARG A 17 14.42 -19.94 16.23
N LEU A 18 13.56 -19.50 15.32
CA LEU A 18 13.01 -18.15 15.33
C LEU A 18 11.83 -18.04 16.31
N ASN A 19 11.78 -16.94 17.06
CA ASN A 19 10.70 -16.65 17.99
C ASN A 19 9.44 -16.20 17.24
N ARG A 20 8.32 -16.87 17.54
CA ARG A 20 7.02 -16.68 16.88
C ARG A 20 6.47 -15.26 16.96
N TRP A 21 6.77 -14.54 18.04
CA TRP A 21 6.18 -13.23 18.34
C TRP A 21 7.15 -12.07 18.14
N LEU A 22 8.45 -12.35 18.14
CA LEU A 22 9.48 -11.32 18.19
C LEU A 22 9.50 -10.49 16.90
N TRP A 23 9.12 -11.06 15.76
CA TRP A 23 9.03 -10.35 14.48
C TRP A 23 8.13 -9.10 14.51
N LEU A 24 7.08 -9.08 15.34
CA LEU A 24 6.22 -7.90 15.52
C LEU A 24 6.98 -6.74 16.20
N VAL A 25 7.87 -7.08 17.14
CA VAL A 25 8.66 -6.12 17.91
C VAL A 25 9.90 -5.65 17.14
N LYS A 26 10.46 -6.49 16.25
CA LYS A 26 11.65 -6.15 15.45
C LYS A 26 11.49 -4.85 14.66
N TRP A 27 10.28 -4.57 14.16
CA TRP A 27 9.98 -3.36 13.41
C TRP A 27 10.14 -2.08 14.24
N VAL A 28 9.96 -2.15 15.56
CA VAL A 28 10.24 -1.03 16.47
C VAL A 28 11.74 -0.97 16.79
N LEU A 29 12.36 -2.13 17.04
CA LEU A 29 13.79 -2.22 17.40
C LEU A 29 14.74 -1.77 16.27
N VAL A 30 14.27 -1.84 15.02
CA VAL A 30 15.05 -1.41 13.85
C VAL A 30 14.99 0.09 13.59
N ILE A 31 14.06 0.83 14.21
CA ILE A 31 13.91 2.28 13.99
C ILE A 31 15.22 3.06 14.19
N PRO A 32 16.01 2.82 15.27
CA PRO A 32 17.30 3.48 15.44
C PRO A 32 18.28 3.17 14.30
N HIS A 33 18.29 1.93 13.78
CA HIS A 33 19.11 1.58 12.62
C HIS A 33 18.69 2.32 11.37
N LEU A 34 17.38 2.44 11.11
CA LEU A 34 16.87 3.14 9.94
C LEU A 34 17.28 4.61 9.93
N PHE A 35 17.26 5.27 11.09
CA PHE A 35 17.70 6.66 11.21
C PHE A 35 19.18 6.82 10.86
N VAL A 36 20.05 5.97 11.42
CA VAL A 36 21.50 6.05 11.14
C VAL A 36 21.80 5.65 9.70
N LEU A 37 21.17 4.59 9.20
CA LEU A 37 21.33 4.15 7.81
C LEU A 37 20.86 5.23 6.83
N ALA A 38 19.78 5.96 7.11
CA ALA A 38 19.34 7.06 6.25
C ALA A 38 20.45 8.11 6.06
N VAL A 39 21.10 8.53 7.15
CA VAL A 39 22.25 9.46 7.10
C VAL A 39 23.42 8.86 6.33
N LEU A 40 23.73 7.58 6.56
CA LEU A 40 24.81 6.88 5.88
C LEU A 40 24.55 6.68 4.38
N TRP A 41 23.31 6.47 3.96
CA TRP A 41 22.94 6.36 2.55
C TRP A 41 23.05 7.71 1.82
N ILE A 42 22.79 8.84 2.51
CA ILE A 42 23.09 10.17 1.97
C ILE A 42 24.60 10.32 1.76
N ALA A 43 25.41 9.96 2.76
CA ALA A 43 26.87 9.97 2.62
C ALA A 43 27.36 9.03 1.51
N PHE A 44 26.79 7.83 1.39
CA PHE A 44 27.07 6.87 0.32
C PHE A 44 26.82 7.49 -1.05
N ALA A 45 25.70 8.19 -1.24
CA ALA A 45 25.37 8.83 -2.51
C ALA A 45 26.37 9.95 -2.86
N LEU A 46 26.68 10.83 -1.90
CA LEU A 46 27.66 11.91 -2.08
C LEU A 46 29.05 11.35 -2.39
N LEU A 47 29.49 10.33 -1.67
CA LEU A 47 30.80 9.72 -1.90
C LEU A 47 30.85 8.90 -3.19
N SER A 48 29.74 8.28 -3.60
CA SER A 48 29.62 7.62 -4.91
C SER A 48 29.73 8.62 -6.05
N PHE A 49 29.22 9.84 -5.87
CA PHE A 49 29.40 10.95 -6.82
C PHE A 49 30.87 11.41 -6.90
N VAL A 50 31.57 11.46 -5.77
CA VAL A 50 33.03 11.71 -5.76
C VAL A 50 33.79 10.56 -6.44
N ALA A 51 33.41 9.31 -6.15
CA ALA A 51 33.99 8.12 -6.78
C ALA A 51 33.75 8.10 -8.29
N PHE A 52 32.59 8.56 -8.76
CA PHE A 52 32.28 8.71 -10.19
C PHE A 52 33.36 9.54 -10.90
N PHE A 53 33.70 10.73 -10.38
CA PHE A 53 34.76 11.56 -10.97
C PHE A 53 36.14 10.92 -10.82
N ALA A 54 36.43 10.31 -9.66
CA ALA A 54 37.70 9.62 -9.45
C ALA A 54 37.91 8.49 -10.46
N ILE A 55 36.86 7.71 -10.77
CA ILE A 55 36.93 6.65 -11.78
C ILE A 55 37.01 7.24 -13.19
N LEU A 56 36.28 8.32 -13.49
CA LEU A 56 36.32 8.97 -14.80
C LEU A 56 37.73 9.46 -15.15
N PHE A 57 38.42 10.09 -14.19
CA PHE A 57 39.76 10.65 -14.40
C PHE A 57 40.89 9.63 -14.17
N ALA A 58 40.84 8.85 -13.09
CA ALA A 58 41.93 7.96 -12.69
C ALA A 58 41.70 6.49 -13.08
N GLY A 59 40.47 6.08 -13.42
CA GLY A 59 40.11 4.70 -13.69
C GLY A 59 40.13 3.79 -12.45
N ARG A 60 40.17 4.36 -11.25
CA ARG A 60 40.26 3.62 -9.98
C ARG A 60 39.25 4.14 -8.97
N TYR A 61 38.68 3.22 -8.21
CA TYR A 61 37.79 3.53 -7.10
C TYR A 61 38.62 3.85 -5.85
N PRO A 62 38.49 5.05 -5.22
CA PRO A 62 39.23 5.37 -4.01
C PRO A 62 38.94 4.37 -2.87
N ARG A 63 39.97 3.69 -2.33
CA ARG A 63 39.80 2.62 -1.34
C ARG A 63 38.97 3.03 -0.12
N GLY A 64 39.24 4.20 0.47
CA GLY A 64 38.47 4.66 1.63
C GLY A 64 36.97 4.87 1.34
N ILE A 65 36.61 5.30 0.13
CA ILE A 65 35.20 5.42 -0.28
C ILE A 65 34.60 4.04 -0.51
N PHE A 66 35.35 3.13 -1.15
CA PHE A 66 34.92 1.76 -1.39
C PHE A 66 34.61 1.04 -0.08
N ASP A 67 35.53 1.08 0.89
CA ASP A 67 35.40 0.41 2.19
C ASP A 67 34.20 0.97 2.98
N PHE A 68 33.98 2.29 2.93
CA PHE A 68 32.80 2.92 3.51
C PHE A 68 31.52 2.42 2.84
N ASN A 69 31.46 2.44 1.51
CA ASN A 69 30.28 2.05 0.74
C ASN A 69 29.94 0.57 0.93
N VAL A 70 30.93 -0.34 0.89
CA VAL A 70 30.76 -1.75 1.25
C VAL A 70 30.23 -1.87 2.68
N GLY A 71 30.77 -1.10 3.61
CA GLY A 71 30.34 -1.12 5.00
C GLY A 71 28.87 -0.73 5.20
N VAL A 72 28.39 0.29 4.47
CA VAL A 72 26.97 0.70 4.48
C VAL A 72 26.09 -0.41 3.92
N MET A 73 26.51 -1.05 2.82
CA MET A 73 25.78 -2.18 2.25
C MET A 73 25.74 -3.39 3.19
N ARG A 74 26.85 -3.72 3.86
CA ARG A 74 26.94 -4.81 4.86
C ARG A 74 25.97 -4.57 6.01
N TRP A 75 25.96 -3.35 6.53
CA TRP A 75 25.06 -3.01 7.62
C TRP A 75 23.60 -3.04 7.17
N THR A 76 23.30 -2.50 5.99
CA THR A 76 21.95 -2.58 5.40
C THR A 76 21.50 -4.04 5.25
N TRP A 77 22.38 -4.93 4.78
CA TRP A 77 22.06 -6.35 4.65
C TRP A 77 21.75 -7.01 5.99
N ARG A 78 22.55 -6.77 7.03
CA ARG A 78 22.30 -7.30 8.39
C ARG A 78 20.93 -6.86 8.94
N VAL A 79 20.58 -5.60 8.72
CA VAL A 79 19.30 -5.01 9.16
C VAL A 79 18.12 -5.60 8.39
N GLN A 80 18.26 -5.74 7.07
CA GLN A 80 17.27 -6.40 6.21
C GLN A 80 17.07 -7.87 6.62
N PHE A 81 18.16 -8.59 6.84
CA PHE A 81 18.11 -10.00 7.21
C PHE A 81 17.41 -10.22 8.56
N TYR A 82 17.63 -9.34 9.54
CA TYR A 82 16.97 -9.37 10.86
C TYR A 82 15.47 -9.04 10.80
N ALA A 83 15.11 -7.96 10.09
CA ALA A 83 13.76 -7.40 10.10
C ALA A 83 13.00 -7.68 8.81
N TYR A 84 13.11 -6.81 7.80
CA TYR A 84 12.10 -6.70 6.74
C TYR A 84 12.44 -7.40 5.43
N GLY A 85 13.71 -7.77 5.26
CA GLY A 85 14.21 -8.41 4.05
C GLY A 85 14.19 -9.92 4.10
N ALA A 86 14.30 -10.56 5.28
CA ALA A 86 14.27 -12.03 5.38
C ALA A 86 13.68 -12.59 6.69
N LEU A 87 13.59 -11.81 7.78
CA LEU A 87 13.27 -12.34 9.13
C LEU A 87 14.11 -13.58 9.51
N GLY A 88 15.34 -13.66 9.01
CA GLY A 88 16.18 -14.87 9.04
C GLY A 88 16.93 -15.09 10.36
N THR A 89 17.00 -14.07 11.23
CA THR A 89 17.67 -14.17 12.52
C THR A 89 16.99 -13.35 13.61
N ASP A 90 17.05 -13.83 14.85
CA ASP A 90 16.62 -13.07 16.05
C ASP A 90 17.77 -12.28 16.71
N LYS A 91 19.01 -12.44 16.23
CA LYS A 91 20.18 -11.71 16.74
C LYS A 91 20.11 -10.25 16.30
N TYR A 92 20.13 -9.32 17.26
CA TYR A 92 20.05 -7.89 16.97
C TYR A 92 21.29 -7.38 16.19
N PRO A 93 21.13 -6.61 15.09
CA PRO A 93 22.26 -6.17 14.28
C PRO A 93 23.18 -5.18 15.01
N PRO A 94 24.51 -5.42 15.03
CA PRO A 94 25.46 -4.47 15.60
C PRO A 94 25.59 -3.19 14.75
N PHE A 95 25.77 -2.04 15.42
CA PHE A 95 25.99 -0.73 14.79
C PHE A 95 27.44 -0.59 14.31
N THR A 96 27.80 -1.34 13.28
CA THR A 96 29.15 -1.33 12.71
C THR A 96 29.08 -1.43 11.19
N LEU A 97 30.08 -0.83 10.53
CA LEU A 97 30.32 -0.97 9.09
C LEU A 97 31.23 -2.16 8.76
N GLN A 98 31.96 -2.67 9.77
CA GLN A 98 32.87 -3.79 9.59
C GLN A 98 32.11 -5.10 9.38
N ASP A 99 32.81 -6.11 8.86
CA ASP A 99 32.28 -7.46 8.86
C ASP A 99 32.23 -8.01 10.31
N VAL A 100 31.26 -8.88 10.55
CA VAL A 100 31.04 -9.50 11.86
C VAL A 100 30.94 -11.01 11.64
N PRO A 101 32.04 -11.77 11.83
CA PRO A 101 32.11 -13.19 11.48
C PRO A 101 31.03 -14.05 12.14
N ASP A 102 30.64 -13.72 13.37
CA ASP A 102 29.65 -14.49 14.13
C ASP A 102 28.19 -14.10 13.85
N TYR A 103 27.93 -13.25 12.85
CA TYR A 103 26.58 -12.81 12.49
C TYR A 103 26.07 -13.55 11.26
N PRO A 104 24.83 -14.06 11.22
CA PRO A 104 24.38 -14.99 10.18
C PRO A 104 24.19 -14.41 8.76
N ALA A 105 24.51 -13.14 8.54
CA ALA A 105 24.30 -12.45 7.26
C ALA A 105 25.58 -11.74 6.83
N HIS A 106 26.16 -12.20 5.72
CA HIS A 106 27.43 -11.70 5.20
C HIS A 106 27.27 -11.11 3.80
N LEU A 107 28.02 -10.03 3.55
CA LEU A 107 28.14 -9.40 2.25
C LEU A 107 29.61 -9.08 1.98
N GLU A 108 30.13 -9.63 0.89
CA GLU A 108 31.47 -9.36 0.40
C GLU A 108 31.41 -8.80 -1.01
N VAL A 109 32.22 -7.76 -1.26
CA VAL A 109 32.43 -7.19 -2.59
C VAL A 109 33.93 -7.15 -2.85
N GLU A 110 34.37 -7.83 -3.90
CA GLU A 110 35.76 -7.84 -4.31
C GLU A 110 36.18 -6.45 -4.84
N TYR A 111 37.31 -5.92 -4.37
CA TYR A 111 37.79 -4.61 -4.79
C TYR A 111 38.29 -4.64 -6.25
N PRO A 112 37.73 -3.84 -7.16
CA PRO A 112 38.21 -3.79 -8.54
C PRO A 112 39.49 -2.97 -8.63
N GLU A 113 40.58 -3.57 -9.14
CA GLU A 113 41.84 -2.83 -9.35
C GLU A 113 41.74 -1.76 -10.44
N HIS A 114 40.90 -2.00 -11.46
CA HIS A 114 40.66 -1.10 -12.58
C HIS A 114 39.18 -1.10 -12.96
N LEU A 115 38.64 0.08 -13.24
CA LEU A 115 37.27 0.27 -13.70
C LEU A 115 37.25 1.03 -15.04
N SER A 116 36.27 0.70 -15.87
CA SER A 116 36.11 1.22 -17.23
C SER A 116 35.63 2.69 -17.24
N ARG A 117 36.55 3.61 -17.58
CA ARG A 117 36.35 5.08 -17.51
C ARG A 117 35.10 5.60 -18.22
N GLY A 118 34.86 5.16 -19.47
CA GLY A 118 33.73 5.63 -20.29
C GLY A 118 32.41 4.92 -19.99
N LEU A 119 32.47 3.70 -19.49
CA LEU A 119 31.29 2.89 -19.20
C LEU A 119 30.55 3.43 -17.97
N VAL A 120 31.28 4.02 -17.03
CA VAL A 120 30.73 4.70 -15.84
C VAL A 120 29.60 5.66 -16.21
N LEU A 121 29.74 6.50 -17.25
CA LEU A 121 28.73 7.48 -17.68
C LEU A 121 27.38 6.88 -18.08
N ILE A 122 27.38 5.67 -18.63
CA ILE A 122 26.18 5.00 -19.16
C ILE A 122 25.64 4.01 -18.14
N LYS A 123 26.53 3.39 -17.38
CA LYS A 123 26.27 2.26 -16.52
C LYS A 123 25.30 2.53 -15.39
N TRP A 124 25.51 3.62 -14.65
CA TRP A 124 24.80 3.87 -13.39
C TRP A 124 23.33 4.28 -13.59
N TRP A 125 22.99 4.87 -14.74
CA TRP A 125 21.61 5.30 -15.01
C TRP A 125 20.96 4.55 -16.16
N LEU A 126 21.64 4.26 -17.29
CA LEU A 126 21.04 3.66 -18.49
C LEU A 126 21.02 2.12 -18.44
N LEU A 127 22.17 1.48 -18.18
CA LEU A 127 22.23 0.01 -18.08
C LEU A 127 21.54 -0.50 -16.80
N ALA A 128 21.43 0.34 -15.78
CA ALA A 128 20.74 0.01 -14.55
C ALA A 128 19.21 0.17 -14.65
N ILE A 129 18.64 0.84 -15.67
CA ILE A 129 17.18 1.04 -15.80
C ILE A 129 16.38 -0.25 -15.68
N PRO A 130 16.70 -1.33 -16.43
CA PRO A 130 15.92 -2.58 -16.34
C PRO A 130 15.95 -3.16 -14.92
N HIS A 131 17.08 -3.00 -14.23
CA HIS A 131 17.23 -3.45 -12.85
C HIS A 131 16.47 -2.56 -11.86
N TYR A 132 16.50 -1.24 -12.04
CA TYR A 132 15.74 -0.31 -11.20
C TYR A 132 14.24 -0.54 -11.28
N ILE A 133 13.72 -0.87 -12.47
CA ILE A 133 12.30 -1.22 -12.64
C ILE A 133 11.95 -2.47 -11.80
N VAL A 134 12.79 -3.52 -11.87
CA VAL A 134 12.55 -4.77 -11.14
C VAL A 134 12.78 -4.60 -9.63
N VAL A 135 13.77 -3.82 -9.21
CA VAL A 135 13.99 -3.46 -7.79
C VAL A 135 12.83 -2.63 -7.25
N ALA A 136 12.33 -1.66 -8.03
CA ALA A 136 11.17 -0.85 -7.65
C ALA A 136 9.92 -1.70 -7.43
N PHE A 137 9.74 -2.77 -8.23
CA PHE A 137 8.67 -3.76 -8.03
C PHE A 137 8.90 -4.66 -6.80
N PHE A 138 10.14 -5.11 -6.55
CA PHE A 138 10.47 -6.00 -5.43
C PHE A 138 10.48 -5.32 -4.06
N VAL A 139 10.95 -4.07 -3.99
CA VAL A 139 11.07 -3.29 -2.76
C VAL A 139 9.80 -2.49 -2.47
N GLY A 140 8.99 -2.20 -3.50
CA GLY A 140 7.71 -1.49 -3.37
C GLY A 140 7.77 -0.01 -3.76
N SER A 141 8.94 0.49 -4.17
CA SER A 141 9.17 1.88 -4.57
C SER A 141 8.49 2.28 -5.90
N GLY A 142 8.01 1.32 -6.71
CA GLY A 142 7.25 1.61 -7.93
C GLY A 142 5.91 2.31 -7.66
N THR A 143 5.43 2.27 -6.42
CA THR A 143 4.23 2.97 -5.96
C THR A 143 4.39 4.49 -5.99
N TRP A 144 5.59 5.04 -5.78
CA TRP A 144 5.84 6.49 -5.83
C TRP A 144 5.66 7.07 -7.25
N PHE A 145 6.03 6.31 -8.29
CA PHE A 145 5.78 6.68 -9.69
C PHE A 145 4.32 6.48 -10.11
N ALA A 146 3.62 5.50 -9.52
CA ALA A 146 2.19 5.27 -9.78
C ALA A 146 1.29 6.32 -9.10
N THR A 147 1.67 6.81 -7.91
CA THR A 147 0.93 7.85 -7.17
C THR A 147 0.98 9.24 -7.81
N GLN A 148 1.84 9.44 -8.81
CA GLN A 148 1.87 10.70 -9.57
C GLN A 148 0.97 10.68 -10.81
N ALA A 149 0.42 9.50 -11.15
CA ALA A 149 -0.45 9.31 -12.31
C ALA A 149 -1.93 9.13 -11.93
N ASP A 150 -2.26 8.81 -10.67
CA ASP A 150 -3.65 8.62 -10.23
C ASP A 150 -3.82 8.84 -8.71
N ASP A 151 -4.69 9.77 -8.31
CA ASP A 151 -5.00 10.13 -6.92
C ASP A 151 -5.75 9.02 -6.13
N ARG A 152 -5.93 7.84 -6.73
CA ARG A 152 -6.74 6.73 -6.21
C ARG A 152 -6.00 5.42 -5.99
N ALA A 153 -4.69 5.35 -6.20
CA ALA A 153 -3.94 4.14 -5.91
C ALA A 153 -3.74 3.99 -4.39
N TRP A 154 -4.56 3.16 -3.75
CA TRP A 154 -4.31 2.68 -2.39
C TRP A 154 -3.07 1.76 -2.42
N ALA A 155 -1.90 2.36 -2.36
CA ALA A 155 -0.63 1.66 -2.50
C ALA A 155 -0.30 0.90 -1.20
N TRP A 156 -0.30 -0.43 -1.25
CA TRP A 156 0.44 -1.23 -0.28
C TRP A 156 1.92 -0.90 -0.43
N GLY A 157 2.50 -0.21 0.56
CA GLY A 157 3.90 0.26 0.54
C GLY A 157 4.98 -0.82 0.68
N GLY A 158 4.66 -2.09 0.45
CA GLY A 158 5.60 -3.20 0.52
C GLY A 158 5.67 -3.93 -0.81
N GLY A 159 6.85 -4.00 -1.44
CA GLY A 159 7.04 -4.78 -2.65
C GLY A 159 6.94 -6.30 -2.42
N LEU A 160 7.12 -7.09 -3.48
CA LEU A 160 6.99 -8.55 -3.43
C LEU A 160 7.81 -9.20 -2.29
N VAL A 161 8.98 -8.67 -1.95
CA VAL A 161 9.80 -9.16 -0.82
C VAL A 161 9.05 -8.98 0.51
N GLY A 162 8.47 -7.81 0.75
CA GLY A 162 7.72 -7.53 1.97
C GLY A 162 6.48 -8.43 2.10
N LEU A 163 5.78 -8.69 1.00
CA LEU A 163 4.64 -9.61 0.97
C LEU A 163 5.07 -11.05 1.31
N LEU A 164 6.16 -11.54 0.70
CA LEU A 164 6.68 -12.89 0.96
C LEU A 164 7.17 -13.05 2.39
N VAL A 165 7.87 -12.05 2.93
CA VAL A 165 8.33 -12.02 4.32
C VAL A 165 7.14 -11.97 5.29
N LEU A 166 6.09 -11.20 4.98
CA LEU A 166 4.86 -11.18 5.78
C LEU A 166 4.17 -12.56 5.79
N VAL A 167 4.05 -13.21 4.63
CA VAL A 167 3.53 -14.58 4.56
C VAL A 167 4.38 -15.53 5.38
N ALA A 168 5.71 -15.44 5.30
CA ALA A 168 6.60 -16.26 6.10
C ALA A 168 6.47 -15.99 7.61
N ALA A 169 6.30 -14.73 8.01
CA ALA A 169 6.08 -14.33 9.40
C ALA A 169 4.77 -14.90 9.95
N ILE A 170 3.70 -14.88 9.16
CA ILE A 170 2.40 -15.45 9.52
C ILE A 170 2.49 -16.97 9.64
N VAL A 171 3.16 -17.64 8.70
CA VAL A 171 3.37 -19.09 8.81
C VAL A 171 4.22 -19.42 10.04
N LEU A 172 5.28 -18.66 10.30
CA LEU A 172 6.10 -18.79 11.50
C LEU A 172 5.27 -18.59 12.77
N LEU A 173 4.35 -17.62 12.78
CA LEU A 173 3.48 -17.33 13.92
C LEU A 173 2.59 -18.53 14.28
N PHE A 174 1.91 -19.13 13.29
CA PHE A 174 0.96 -20.22 13.53
C PHE A 174 1.63 -21.59 13.63
N THR A 175 2.65 -21.87 12.82
CA THR A 175 3.29 -23.20 12.75
C THR A 175 4.54 -23.29 13.62
N GLY A 176 5.16 -22.16 13.97
CA GLY A 176 6.47 -22.12 14.62
C GLY A 176 7.63 -22.52 13.72
N GLN A 177 7.41 -22.65 12.41
CA GLN A 177 8.45 -23.03 11.44
C GLN A 177 8.49 -22.02 10.29
N TYR A 178 9.70 -21.54 9.96
CA TYR A 178 9.89 -20.67 8.80
C TYR A 178 9.91 -21.49 7.50
N PRO A 179 9.09 -21.19 6.48
CA PRO A 179 9.09 -21.94 5.23
C PRO A 179 10.41 -21.77 4.46
N ARG A 180 11.22 -22.84 4.38
CA ARG A 180 12.53 -22.81 3.68
C ARG A 180 12.42 -22.37 2.21
N SER A 181 11.38 -22.80 1.49
CA SER A 181 11.20 -22.38 0.09
C SER A 181 10.95 -20.88 -0.08
N VAL A 182 10.29 -20.24 0.90
CA VAL A 182 10.10 -18.79 0.88
C VAL A 182 11.40 -18.09 1.27
N PHE A 183 12.13 -18.62 2.25
CA PHE A 183 13.46 -18.14 2.61
C PHE A 183 14.42 -18.15 1.41
N ASP A 184 14.53 -19.28 0.72
CA ASP A 184 15.44 -19.47 -0.41
C ASP A 184 15.12 -18.48 -1.55
N LEU A 185 13.83 -18.24 -1.81
CA LEU A 185 13.35 -17.27 -2.80
C LEU A 185 13.67 -15.83 -2.40
N VAL A 186 13.32 -15.45 -1.18
CA VAL A 186 13.55 -14.11 -0.64
C VAL A 186 15.04 -13.80 -0.60
N LEU A 187 15.87 -14.75 -0.20
CA LEU A 187 17.31 -14.60 -0.19
C LEU A 187 17.88 -14.43 -1.61
N GLY A 188 17.40 -15.21 -2.59
CA GLY A 188 17.79 -15.04 -3.98
C GLY A 188 17.43 -13.65 -4.55
N MET A 189 16.26 -13.11 -4.18
CA MET A 189 15.84 -11.75 -4.54
C MET A 189 16.75 -10.68 -3.93
N ASN A 190 17.04 -10.79 -2.62
CA ASN A 190 17.92 -9.84 -1.94
C ASN A 190 19.36 -9.90 -2.47
N ARG A 191 19.89 -11.10 -2.72
CA ARG A 191 21.21 -11.31 -3.33
C ARG A 191 21.30 -10.62 -4.69
N TRP A 192 20.30 -10.81 -5.54
CA TRP A 192 20.23 -10.12 -6.84
C TRP A 192 20.16 -8.59 -6.67
N ALA A 193 19.31 -8.08 -5.77
CA ALA A 193 19.19 -6.65 -5.50
C ALA A 193 20.50 -6.02 -4.98
N LEU A 194 21.24 -6.71 -4.12
CA LEU A 194 22.54 -6.25 -3.62
C LEU A 194 23.63 -6.25 -4.69
N ARG A 195 23.61 -7.22 -5.62
CA ARG A 195 24.48 -7.21 -6.82
C ARG A 195 24.19 -5.99 -7.71
N VAL A 196 22.92 -5.63 -7.87
CA VAL A 196 22.50 -4.41 -8.58
C VAL A 196 22.95 -3.15 -7.85
N ALA A 197 22.83 -3.10 -6.52
CA ALA A 197 23.30 -1.98 -5.71
C ALA A 197 24.82 -1.77 -5.86
N ALA A 198 25.62 -2.84 -5.84
CA ALA A 198 27.06 -2.76 -6.07
C ALA A 198 27.40 -2.29 -7.51
N TYR A 199 26.67 -2.76 -8.51
CA TYR A 199 26.86 -2.35 -9.90
C TYR A 199 26.52 -0.87 -10.13
N SER A 200 25.39 -0.41 -9.57
CA SER A 200 24.95 0.99 -9.65
C SER A 200 25.84 1.94 -8.85
N GLY A 201 26.37 1.49 -7.71
CA GLY A 201 27.40 2.17 -6.93
C GLY A 201 28.79 2.20 -7.58
N LEU A 202 28.92 1.70 -8.82
CA LEU A 202 30.15 1.64 -9.61
C LEU A 202 31.26 0.79 -8.99
N MET A 203 30.89 -0.15 -8.11
CA MET A 203 31.84 -0.98 -7.36
C MET A 203 32.27 -2.22 -8.13
N VAL A 204 31.52 -2.62 -9.16
CA VAL A 204 31.77 -3.84 -9.94
C VAL A 204 31.51 -3.58 -11.40
N ASP A 205 32.41 -4.03 -12.30
CA ASP A 205 32.24 -3.81 -13.73
C ASP A 205 31.26 -4.75 -14.44
N GLN A 206 31.14 -5.97 -13.94
CA GLN A 206 30.34 -7.05 -14.50
C GLN A 206 28.83 -6.83 -14.31
N TYR A 207 28.08 -6.83 -15.41
CA TYR A 207 26.62 -6.68 -15.40
C TYR A 207 25.95 -7.80 -14.56
N PRO A 208 25.04 -7.46 -13.62
CA PRO A 208 24.39 -8.47 -12.79
C PRO A 208 23.57 -9.44 -13.66
N PRO A 209 23.69 -10.77 -13.44
CA PRO A 209 22.90 -11.72 -14.19
C PRO A 209 21.44 -11.69 -13.73
N PHE A 210 20.48 -11.77 -14.66
CA PHE A 210 19.04 -11.92 -14.38
C PHE A 210 18.71 -13.35 -13.90
N ARG A 211 19.30 -13.77 -12.79
CA ARG A 211 19.02 -15.04 -12.12
C ARG A 211 18.88 -14.83 -10.62
N LEU A 212 17.90 -15.51 -10.05
CA LEU A 212 17.73 -15.62 -8.61
C LEU A 212 18.49 -16.85 -8.16
N ASP A 213 19.68 -16.64 -7.60
CA ASP A 213 20.43 -17.74 -7.00
C ASP A 213 19.76 -18.07 -5.66
N MET A 214 19.01 -19.17 -5.61
CA MET A 214 18.24 -19.57 -4.43
C MET A 214 19.12 -20.22 -3.36
N GLY A 215 18.73 -20.10 -2.10
CA GLY A 215 19.37 -20.78 -0.97
C GLY A 215 20.35 -19.91 -0.17
N GLY A 216 20.65 -20.39 1.05
CA GLY A 216 21.46 -19.71 2.09
C GLY A 216 22.80 -19.17 1.62
N ASP A 217 23.57 -20.02 0.96
CA ASP A 217 24.94 -19.70 0.54
C ASP A 217 24.96 -19.22 -0.92
N ASP A 218 25.81 -18.25 -1.23
CA ASP A 218 26.08 -17.84 -2.60
C ASP A 218 26.81 -18.99 -3.33
N PRO A 219 26.43 -19.32 -4.58
CA PRO A 219 27.10 -20.36 -5.36
C PRO A 219 28.61 -20.13 -5.53
N GLY A 220 29.08 -18.89 -5.40
CA GLY A 220 30.49 -18.52 -5.35
C GLY A 220 31.20 -18.92 -4.07
N THR A 221 30.50 -18.91 -2.93
CA THR A 221 31.01 -19.25 -1.59
C THR A 221 31.07 -20.77 -1.41
N THR A 222 30.06 -21.51 -1.90
CA THR A 222 29.99 -22.98 -1.78
C THR A 222 31.18 -23.69 -2.46
N LYS A 223 31.71 -23.14 -3.56
CA LYS A 223 32.86 -23.71 -4.29
C LYS A 223 34.20 -23.60 -3.57
N LEU A 224 34.31 -22.78 -2.52
CA LEU A 224 35.52 -22.68 -1.70
C LEU A 224 35.52 -23.68 -0.54
N HIS A 225 34.34 -24.17 -0.12
CA HIS A 225 34.19 -25.16 0.95
C HIS A 225 34.22 -26.62 0.47
N GLU A 226 34.20 -26.85 -0.85
CA GLU A 226 34.37 -28.20 -1.40
C GLU A 226 35.86 -28.55 -1.46
N PRO A 227 36.34 -29.60 -0.74
CA PRO A 227 37.70 -30.07 -0.89
C PRO A 227 37.95 -30.44 -2.37
N PRO A 228 39.14 -30.18 -2.93
CA PRO A 228 39.42 -30.57 -4.31
C PRO A 228 39.11 -32.06 -4.48
N PRO A 229 38.36 -32.46 -5.53
CA PRO A 229 38.02 -33.85 -5.73
C PRO A 229 39.32 -34.67 -5.76
N PRO A 230 39.42 -35.78 -5.00
CA PRO A 230 40.54 -36.70 -5.17
C PRO A 230 40.58 -37.10 -6.65
N GLY A 231 41.77 -37.08 -7.26
CA GLY A 231 41.95 -37.50 -8.64
C GLY A 231 41.31 -38.87 -8.91
N PRO A 232 40.90 -39.16 -10.17
CA PRO A 232 40.07 -40.31 -10.46
C PRO A 232 40.73 -41.62 -9.98
N PRO A 233 40.06 -42.42 -9.12
CA PRO A 233 40.58 -43.71 -8.72
C PRO A 233 40.52 -44.69 -9.89
N ARG A 234 41.61 -45.45 -10.06
CA ARG A 234 41.64 -46.66 -10.90
C ARG A 234 40.53 -47.60 -10.41
N ALA A 235 39.72 -48.09 -11.35
CA ALA A 235 38.69 -49.05 -11.08
C ALA A 235 39.27 -50.28 -10.38
N ASP A 236 38.71 -50.63 -9.22
CA ASP A 236 38.55 -52.02 -8.82
C ASP A 236 37.26 -52.17 -8.02
N ARG A 237 36.48 -53.16 -8.43
CA ARG A 237 35.20 -53.56 -7.88
C ARG A 237 35.43 -54.32 -6.57
N THR A 238 34.91 -53.82 -5.47
CA THR A 238 34.30 -54.67 -4.42
C THR A 238 33.25 -53.87 -3.66
N SER A 239 32.04 -54.43 -3.66
CA SER A 239 30.85 -54.02 -2.94
C SER A 239 31.07 -53.82 -1.44
N SER A 240 30.68 -52.65 -0.93
CA SER A 240 30.34 -52.45 0.48
C SER A 240 29.08 -51.59 0.52
N GLU A 241 27.97 -52.22 0.85
CA GLU A 241 26.64 -51.61 0.95
C GLU A 241 26.56 -50.79 2.25
N PRO A 242 26.26 -49.48 2.21
CA PRO A 242 25.98 -48.71 3.41
C PRO A 242 24.55 -49.03 3.88
N THR A 243 24.42 -49.50 5.12
CA THR A 243 23.16 -49.71 5.82
C THR A 243 22.39 -48.39 5.89
N ALA A 244 21.29 -48.31 5.14
CA ALA A 244 20.37 -47.19 5.18
C ALA A 244 19.65 -47.15 6.55
N HIS A 245 19.98 -46.14 7.36
CA HIS A 245 19.09 -45.68 8.42
C HIS A 245 17.76 -45.23 7.79
N PRO A 246 16.58 -45.67 8.26
CA PRO A 246 15.31 -45.11 7.82
C PRO A 246 15.16 -43.70 8.39
N GLY A 247 15.70 -42.73 7.67
CA GLY A 247 15.52 -41.32 7.94
C GLY A 247 14.04 -40.95 7.83
N ALA A 248 13.55 -40.26 8.85
CA ALA A 248 12.24 -39.66 8.92
C ALA A 248 11.94 -38.92 7.60
N GLN A 249 11.02 -39.46 6.80
CA GLN A 249 10.41 -38.72 5.71
C GLN A 249 9.57 -37.60 6.34
N SER A 250 10.19 -36.44 6.54
CA SER A 250 9.49 -35.18 6.76
C SER A 250 8.49 -35.04 5.63
N ALA A 251 7.20 -35.12 5.96
CA ALA A 251 6.11 -35.05 4.99
C ALA A 251 6.20 -33.71 4.23
N ARG A 252 6.88 -33.72 3.08
CA ARG A 252 6.94 -32.58 2.15
C ARG A 252 5.52 -32.33 1.66
N MET A 253 4.95 -31.18 2.01
CA MET A 253 3.71 -30.72 1.38
C MET A 253 3.93 -30.61 -0.13
N SER A 254 3.00 -31.15 -0.92
CA SER A 254 3.05 -30.96 -2.37
C SER A 254 2.93 -29.47 -2.71
N ALA A 255 3.65 -29.02 -3.74
CA ALA A 255 3.67 -27.61 -4.15
C ALA A 255 2.27 -27.00 -4.32
N GLY A 256 1.29 -27.80 -4.79
CA GLY A 256 -0.11 -27.37 -4.91
C GLY A 256 -0.82 -27.08 -3.58
N ARG A 257 -0.46 -27.77 -2.48
CA ARG A 257 -1.02 -27.48 -1.15
C ARG A 257 -0.44 -26.20 -0.56
N VAL A 258 0.84 -25.93 -0.84
CA VAL A 258 1.48 -24.66 -0.47
C VAL A 258 0.80 -23.51 -1.21
N VAL A 259 0.57 -23.64 -2.51
CA VAL A 259 -0.15 -22.63 -3.31
C VAL A 259 -1.58 -22.43 -2.81
N ALA A 260 -2.33 -23.50 -2.51
CA ALA A 260 -3.69 -23.40 -1.99
C ALA A 260 -3.75 -22.74 -0.59
N LEU A 261 -2.80 -23.05 0.29
CA LEU A 261 -2.70 -22.43 1.62
C LEU A 261 -2.34 -20.94 1.50
N VAL A 262 -1.35 -20.59 0.67
CA VAL A 262 -0.95 -19.19 0.44
C VAL A 262 -2.11 -18.40 -0.14
N LEU A 263 -2.80 -18.92 -1.15
CA LEU A 263 -3.98 -18.28 -1.74
C LEU A 263 -5.10 -18.13 -0.71
N GLY A 264 -5.40 -19.17 0.08
CA GLY A 264 -6.42 -19.14 1.12
C GLY A 264 -6.14 -18.08 2.20
N VAL A 265 -4.89 -17.99 2.67
CA VAL A 265 -4.49 -16.99 3.68
C VAL A 265 -4.53 -15.57 3.12
N VAL A 266 -4.03 -15.35 1.90
CA VAL A 266 -4.08 -14.02 1.25
C VAL A 266 -5.52 -13.56 1.06
N VAL A 267 -6.39 -14.45 0.58
CA VAL A 267 -7.82 -14.16 0.41
C VAL A 267 -8.46 -13.84 1.77
N THR A 268 -8.23 -14.65 2.80
CA THR A 268 -8.80 -14.44 4.16
C THR A 268 -8.37 -13.09 4.75
N LEU A 269 -7.10 -12.70 4.60
CA LEU A 269 -6.60 -11.43 5.12
C LEU A 269 -7.15 -10.23 4.35
N ALA A 270 -7.21 -10.31 3.02
CA ALA A 270 -7.84 -9.29 2.20
C ALA A 270 -9.31 -9.10 2.57
N SER A 271 -10.01 -10.20 2.88
CA SER A 271 -11.40 -10.16 3.36
C SER A 271 -11.54 -9.49 4.73
N VAL A 272 -10.65 -9.76 5.69
CA VAL A 272 -10.69 -9.10 7.01
C VAL A 272 -10.49 -7.59 6.87
N VAL A 273 -9.54 -7.15 6.03
CA VAL A 273 -9.36 -5.72 5.73
C VAL A 273 -10.63 -5.15 5.08
N GLY A 274 -11.18 -5.84 4.08
CA GLY A 274 -12.44 -5.45 3.43
C GLY A 274 -13.60 -5.30 4.42
N LEU A 275 -13.72 -6.20 5.40
CA LEU A 275 -14.73 -6.12 6.45
C LEU A 275 -14.50 -4.92 7.38
N THR A 276 -13.26 -4.62 7.76
CA THR A 276 -12.96 -3.44 8.58
C THR A 276 -13.26 -2.13 7.85
N VAL A 277 -12.87 -2.02 6.58
CA VAL A 277 -13.13 -0.84 5.73
C VAL A 277 -14.64 -0.70 5.47
N GLY A 278 -15.31 -1.77 5.07
CA GLY A 278 -16.77 -1.77 4.85
C GLY A 278 -17.54 -1.43 6.13
N GLY A 279 -17.10 -1.94 7.28
CA GLY A 279 -17.72 -1.65 8.58
C GLY A 279 -17.51 -0.20 9.02
N ALA A 280 -16.32 0.37 8.82
CA ALA A 280 -16.06 1.79 9.08
C ALA A 280 -16.88 2.70 8.16
N LEU A 281 -17.02 2.36 6.88
CA LEU A 281 -17.86 3.08 5.93
C LEU A 281 -19.34 3.02 6.32
N ALA A 282 -19.85 1.84 6.69
CA ALA A 282 -21.22 1.67 7.16
C ALA A 282 -21.49 2.47 8.45
N TRP A 283 -20.53 2.48 9.37
CA TRP A 283 -20.62 3.26 10.61
C TRP A 283 -20.64 4.76 10.32
N LEU A 284 -19.75 5.27 9.46
CA LEU A 284 -19.74 6.69 9.08
C LEU A 284 -21.02 7.12 8.39
N ASP A 285 -21.55 6.27 7.51
CA ASP A 285 -22.79 6.48 6.78
C ASP A 285 -23.99 6.54 7.75
N GLN A 286 -24.12 5.58 8.66
CA GLN A 286 -25.24 5.54 9.62
C GLN A 286 -25.12 6.55 10.75
N ALA A 287 -23.90 6.85 11.24
CA ALA A 287 -23.71 7.76 12.38
C ALA A 287 -24.02 9.22 12.05
N ARG A 288 -23.99 9.61 10.77
CA ARG A 288 -24.25 11.00 10.33
C ARG A 288 -25.61 11.21 9.69
N ARG A 289 -26.39 10.15 9.46
CA ARG A 289 -27.73 10.25 8.87
C ARG A 289 -28.75 10.57 9.95
N ASP A 290 -29.66 11.49 9.63
CA ASP A 290 -30.86 11.70 10.44
C ASP A 290 -31.91 10.60 10.20
N SER A 291 -33.01 10.64 10.95
CA SER A 291 -34.11 9.68 10.83
C SER A 291 -34.81 9.70 9.46
N ALA A 292 -34.60 10.74 8.66
CA ALA A 292 -35.11 10.88 7.31
C ALA A 292 -34.08 10.46 6.24
N GLY A 293 -32.88 10.01 6.65
CA GLY A 293 -31.83 9.51 5.76
C GLY A 293 -30.89 10.59 5.19
N PHE A 294 -30.98 11.84 5.65
CA PHE A 294 -30.14 12.93 5.19
C PHE A 294 -28.83 13.03 5.97
N VAL A 295 -27.72 13.18 5.25
CA VAL A 295 -26.46 13.63 5.83
C VAL A 295 -26.45 15.15 5.79
N THR A 296 -26.40 15.79 6.96
CA THR A 296 -26.50 17.26 7.09
C THR A 296 -25.16 17.91 7.37
N SER A 297 -24.94 19.10 6.80
CA SER A 297 -23.84 19.98 7.16
C SER A 297 -24.11 20.66 8.51
N GLY A 298 -23.07 21.26 9.10
CA GLY A 298 -23.24 22.14 10.25
C GLY A 298 -24.05 23.40 9.88
N GLN A 299 -24.76 23.96 10.85
CA GLN A 299 -25.49 25.21 10.67
C GLN A 299 -24.52 26.39 10.54
N VAL A 300 -24.73 27.22 9.51
CA VAL A 300 -23.94 28.42 9.26
C VAL A 300 -24.85 29.63 9.34
N ALA A 301 -24.44 30.63 10.14
CA ALA A 301 -25.11 31.92 10.22
C ALA A 301 -24.61 32.82 9.09
N MET A 302 -25.54 33.45 8.37
CA MET A 302 -25.26 34.36 7.27
C MET A 302 -26.14 35.60 7.42
N SER A 303 -25.60 36.76 7.07
CA SER A 303 -26.33 38.03 7.12
C SER A 303 -25.98 38.88 5.92
N THR A 304 -26.95 39.62 5.39
CA THR A 304 -26.75 40.66 4.37
C THR A 304 -27.49 41.93 4.77
N SER A 305 -26.94 43.09 4.44
CA SER A 305 -27.66 44.37 4.49
C SER A 305 -28.57 44.60 3.28
N GLY A 306 -28.43 43.79 2.22
CA GLY A 306 -29.25 43.83 1.00
C GLY A 306 -30.62 43.15 1.19
N TYR A 307 -31.29 42.88 0.07
CA TYR A 307 -32.65 42.31 0.04
C TYR A 307 -32.67 40.78 -0.12
N ALA A 308 -31.59 40.20 -0.62
CA ALA A 308 -31.49 38.76 -0.85
C ALA A 308 -30.09 38.20 -0.58
N LEU A 309 -30.03 36.97 -0.07
CA LEU A 309 -28.86 36.11 -0.06
C LEU A 309 -29.02 35.07 -1.17
N THR A 310 -28.05 34.98 -2.07
CA THR A 310 -28.05 34.01 -3.16
C THR A 310 -26.86 33.07 -3.06
N SER A 311 -27.01 31.84 -3.52
CA SER A 311 -25.85 30.98 -3.77
C SER A 311 -25.15 31.39 -5.05
N GLU A 312 -23.85 31.10 -5.15
CA GLU A 312 -23.21 31.03 -6.47
C GLU A 312 -23.98 30.04 -7.37
N LYS A 313 -23.91 30.26 -8.70
CA LYS A 313 -24.45 29.31 -9.68
C LYS A 313 -23.75 27.97 -9.45
N PHE A 314 -24.53 26.93 -9.14
CA PHE A 314 -24.02 25.57 -9.08
C PHE A 314 -24.60 24.75 -10.22
N THR A 315 -23.71 24.08 -10.94
CA THR A 315 -24.07 23.17 -12.03
C THR A 315 -24.08 21.74 -11.48
N ILE A 316 -25.24 21.09 -11.58
CA ILE A 316 -25.39 19.67 -11.29
C ILE A 316 -25.25 18.91 -12.60
N ASP A 317 -24.22 18.07 -12.70
CA ASP A 317 -24.04 17.12 -13.80
C ASP A 317 -24.06 15.67 -13.26
N ALA A 318 -25.26 15.23 -12.87
CA ALA A 318 -25.47 13.84 -12.48
C ALA A 318 -25.55 12.96 -13.74
N GLY A 319 -24.59 12.04 -13.88
CA GLY A 319 -24.52 11.10 -15.01
C GLY A 319 -23.35 11.28 -15.97
N ALA A 320 -22.33 12.08 -15.63
CA ALA A 320 -21.02 11.97 -16.28
C ALA A 320 -20.39 10.57 -16.03
N THR A 321 -19.46 10.16 -16.90
CA THR A 321 -18.90 8.80 -17.09
C THR A 321 -18.38 8.04 -15.86
N THR A 322 -18.41 8.63 -14.67
CA THR A 322 -17.83 8.08 -13.43
C THR A 322 -18.84 7.82 -12.30
N VAL A 323 -20.01 8.46 -12.26
CA VAL A 323 -21.01 8.28 -11.18
C VAL A 323 -22.45 8.23 -11.72
N PRO A 324 -23.16 7.09 -11.61
CA PRO A 324 -24.55 6.97 -12.06
C PRO A 324 -25.52 7.92 -11.33
N ARG A 325 -26.57 8.39 -12.02
CA ARG A 325 -27.64 9.22 -11.40
C ARG A 325 -28.30 8.58 -10.18
N SER A 326 -28.37 7.24 -10.14
CA SER A 326 -28.95 6.48 -9.03
C SER A 326 -28.18 6.62 -7.71
N TRP A 327 -27.01 7.28 -7.72
CA TRP A 327 -26.23 7.53 -6.52
C TRP A 327 -26.72 8.71 -5.70
N PHE A 328 -27.41 9.66 -6.33
CA PHE A 328 -27.92 10.86 -5.68
C PHE A 328 -29.43 10.71 -5.46
N GLY A 329 -29.90 11.07 -4.27
CA GLY A 329 -31.32 11.13 -3.97
C GLY A 329 -31.82 12.58 -3.93
N ASP A 330 -32.30 12.98 -2.76
CA ASP A 330 -32.88 14.29 -2.51
C ASP A 330 -31.88 15.19 -1.79
N ALA A 331 -31.87 16.47 -2.17
CA ALA A 331 -31.23 17.53 -1.43
C ALA A 331 -32.27 18.25 -0.56
N ARG A 332 -31.82 18.75 0.59
CA ARG A 332 -32.64 19.48 1.56
C ARG A 332 -31.89 20.73 2.00
N LEU A 333 -32.59 21.84 2.08
CA LEU A 333 -32.11 23.08 2.67
C LEU A 333 -33.07 23.49 3.78
N ARG A 334 -32.51 23.75 4.95
CA ARG A 334 -33.24 24.29 6.10
C ARG A 334 -32.73 25.68 6.40
N VAL A 335 -33.64 26.63 6.58
CA VAL A 335 -33.33 28.03 6.83
C VAL A 335 -34.20 28.53 7.96
N ALA A 336 -33.58 29.07 9.00
CA ALA A 336 -34.25 29.72 10.11
C ALA A 336 -33.81 31.18 10.20
N SER A 337 -34.78 32.08 10.37
CA SER A 337 -34.50 33.50 10.64
C SER A 337 -33.83 33.66 12.00
N THR A 338 -32.76 34.47 12.07
CA THR A 338 -32.11 34.78 13.36
C THR A 338 -32.83 35.93 14.09
N ASP A 339 -33.49 36.79 13.32
CA ASP A 339 -34.15 38.00 13.82
C ASP A 339 -35.67 37.79 14.06
N GLY A 340 -36.17 36.57 13.83
CA GLY A 340 -37.57 36.17 14.10
C GLY A 340 -38.60 36.60 13.05
N GLY A 341 -38.17 37.31 12.00
CA GLY A 341 -39.03 37.68 10.86
C GLY A 341 -39.26 36.53 9.87
N PRO A 342 -40.36 36.56 9.08
CA PRO A 342 -40.66 35.52 8.10
C PRO A 342 -39.64 35.50 6.97
N VAL A 343 -39.14 34.30 6.68
CA VAL A 343 -38.11 34.06 5.66
C VAL A 343 -38.72 33.31 4.48
N PHE A 344 -38.31 33.71 3.28
CA PHE A 344 -38.56 33.00 2.04
C PHE A 344 -37.30 32.25 1.60
N VAL A 345 -37.47 31.01 1.15
CA VAL A 345 -36.42 30.21 0.52
C VAL A 345 -36.94 29.60 -0.76
N GLY A 346 -36.17 29.74 -1.85
CA GLY A 346 -36.54 29.25 -3.17
C GLY A 346 -35.35 28.70 -3.95
N LEU A 347 -35.61 27.65 -4.73
CA LEU A 347 -34.70 27.10 -5.72
C LEU A 347 -35.28 27.30 -7.11
N ALA A 348 -34.53 27.91 -8.01
CA ALA A 348 -34.93 28.11 -9.40
C ALA A 348 -33.74 27.98 -10.36
N ARG A 349 -34.01 27.99 -11.67
CA ARG A 349 -32.95 28.05 -12.68
C ARG A 349 -32.20 29.36 -12.53
N SER A 350 -30.88 29.32 -12.68
CA SER A 350 -30.04 30.52 -12.52
C SER A 350 -30.45 31.65 -13.46
N ALA A 351 -30.93 31.34 -14.67
CA ALA A 351 -31.41 32.34 -15.62
C ALA A 351 -32.65 33.10 -15.11
N ASP A 352 -33.61 32.40 -14.50
CA ASP A 352 -34.84 33.00 -13.99
C ASP A 352 -34.57 33.85 -12.74
N VAL A 353 -33.68 33.38 -11.86
CA VAL A 353 -33.23 34.13 -10.69
C VAL A 353 -32.51 35.42 -11.11
N ASN A 354 -31.59 35.33 -12.08
CA ASN A 354 -30.88 36.50 -12.58
C ASN A 354 -31.83 37.54 -13.20
N ALA A 355 -32.89 37.09 -13.87
CA ALA A 355 -33.90 37.99 -14.41
C ALA A 355 -34.72 38.69 -13.31
N TYR A 356 -35.08 37.95 -12.25
CA TYR A 356 -35.80 38.51 -11.11
C TYR A 356 -34.95 39.51 -10.31
N LEU A 357 -33.67 39.20 -10.09
CA LEU A 357 -32.75 40.06 -9.33
C LEU A 357 -32.15 41.20 -10.15
N ALA A 358 -32.56 41.37 -11.42
CA ALA A 358 -32.09 42.45 -12.27
C ALA A 358 -32.48 43.81 -11.66
N GLY A 359 -31.49 44.54 -11.15
CA GLY A 359 -31.68 45.85 -10.50
C GLY A 359 -32.05 45.77 -9.00
N VAL A 360 -32.11 44.57 -8.41
CA VAL A 360 -32.33 44.36 -6.97
C VAL A 360 -30.97 44.30 -6.26
N GLY A 361 -30.89 44.84 -5.04
CA GLY A 361 -29.69 44.70 -4.21
C GLY A 361 -29.61 43.33 -3.55
N TYR A 362 -28.58 42.53 -3.84
CA TYR A 362 -28.43 41.19 -3.27
C TYR A 362 -26.96 40.84 -2.99
N THR A 363 -26.74 39.85 -2.13
CA THR A 363 -25.40 39.35 -1.78
C THR A 363 -25.26 37.90 -2.22
N THR A 364 -24.23 37.61 -3.01
CA THR A 364 -23.88 36.24 -3.43
C THR A 364 -22.91 35.62 -2.43
N VAL A 365 -23.20 34.41 -1.97
CA VAL A 365 -22.31 33.60 -1.14
C VAL A 365 -21.38 32.81 -2.05
N GLN A 366 -20.10 33.18 -2.11
CA GLN A 366 -19.10 32.54 -2.99
C GLN A 366 -18.46 31.31 -2.35
N ALA A 367 -18.01 31.41 -1.10
CA ALA A 367 -17.32 30.31 -0.44
C ALA A 367 -17.65 30.25 1.05
N ILE A 368 -17.94 29.04 1.52
CA ILE A 368 -18.15 28.72 2.93
C ILE A 368 -16.93 27.90 3.41
N GLY A 369 -15.99 28.58 4.05
CA GLY A 369 -14.84 27.96 4.69
C GLY A 369 -15.11 27.58 6.15
N PRO A 370 -14.24 26.79 6.78
CA PRO A 370 -14.41 26.40 8.18
C PRO A 370 -14.40 27.58 9.16
N ASN A 371 -13.79 28.72 8.79
CA ASN A 371 -13.65 29.89 9.66
C ASN A 371 -14.17 31.20 9.06
N ASN A 372 -14.52 31.25 7.77
CA ASN A 372 -15.00 32.46 7.11
C ASN A 372 -15.99 32.16 5.98
N THR A 373 -16.93 33.08 5.76
CA THR A 373 -17.82 33.08 4.59
C THR A 373 -17.47 34.29 3.74
N THR A 374 -17.25 34.08 2.45
CA THR A 374 -16.92 35.16 1.51
C THR A 374 -18.18 35.55 0.75
N TYR A 375 -18.44 36.86 0.70
CA TYR A 375 -19.63 37.47 0.12
C TYR A 375 -19.24 38.39 -1.03
N ASP A 376 -20.09 38.47 -2.04
CA ASP A 376 -20.01 39.44 -3.13
C ASP A 376 -21.31 40.25 -3.19
N ASP A 377 -21.22 41.55 -2.94
CA ASP A 377 -22.37 42.43 -2.80
C ASP A 377 -22.71 43.11 -4.13
N HIS A 378 -23.96 42.98 -4.54
CA HIS A 378 -24.49 43.61 -5.73
C HIS A 378 -25.43 44.76 -5.33
N ALA A 379 -25.08 45.98 -5.72
CA ALA A 379 -25.88 47.16 -5.43
C ALA A 379 -27.17 47.18 -6.28
N GLY A 380 -28.28 47.57 -5.67
CA GLY A 380 -29.57 47.68 -6.33
C GLY A 380 -30.68 48.15 -5.38
N GLY A 381 -31.90 48.25 -5.91
CA GLY A 381 -33.09 48.67 -5.16
C GLY A 381 -33.84 47.50 -4.51
N ALA A 382 -35.00 47.82 -3.93
CA ALA A 382 -35.92 46.82 -3.40
C ALA A 382 -36.56 45.99 -4.54
N PRO A 383 -36.86 44.70 -4.31
CA PRO A 383 -37.60 43.89 -5.26
C PRO A 383 -39.00 44.47 -5.51
N SER A 384 -39.44 44.49 -6.77
CA SER A 384 -40.75 45.03 -7.16
C SER A 384 -41.93 44.10 -6.89
N THR A 385 -41.64 42.81 -6.70
CA THR A 385 -42.62 41.74 -6.54
C THR A 385 -42.18 40.83 -5.40
N GLU A 386 -43.11 40.40 -4.55
CA GLU A 386 -42.81 39.44 -3.50
C GLU A 386 -42.32 38.12 -4.09
N PRO A 387 -41.31 37.48 -3.47
CA PRO A 387 -40.72 36.27 -4.02
C PRO A 387 -41.72 35.11 -4.09
N SER A 388 -42.64 34.97 -3.13
CA SER A 388 -43.65 33.89 -3.11
C SER A 388 -44.72 34.01 -4.19
N ALA A 389 -44.92 35.19 -4.76
CA ALA A 389 -45.91 35.43 -5.81
C ALA A 389 -45.41 34.99 -7.21
N LEU A 390 -44.10 34.71 -7.35
CA LEU A 390 -43.50 34.32 -8.62
C LEU A 390 -43.66 32.82 -8.88
N HIS A 391 -43.88 32.48 -10.15
CA HIS A 391 -43.97 31.08 -10.61
C HIS A 391 -42.66 30.54 -11.21
N ILE A 392 -41.52 31.14 -10.86
CA ILE A 392 -40.20 30.72 -11.33
C ILE A 392 -39.59 29.60 -10.48
N TRP A 393 -40.09 29.41 -9.26
CA TRP A 393 -39.51 28.50 -8.29
C TRP A 393 -39.86 27.05 -8.59
N ARG A 394 -38.82 26.20 -8.64
CA ARG A 394 -38.97 24.74 -8.72
C ARG A 394 -39.51 24.21 -7.40
N VAL A 395 -38.96 24.68 -6.29
CA VAL A 395 -39.44 24.46 -4.93
C VAL A 395 -39.27 25.75 -4.14
N GLN A 396 -40.23 26.05 -3.25
CA GLN A 396 -40.18 27.22 -2.38
C GLN A 396 -40.88 26.93 -1.05
N ALA A 397 -40.48 27.66 -0.01
CA ALA A 397 -41.16 27.72 1.27
C ALA A 397 -41.06 29.14 1.84
N SER A 398 -42.09 29.57 2.59
CA SER A 398 -42.15 30.90 3.17
C SER A 398 -42.91 30.85 4.49
N GLY A 399 -42.36 31.47 5.54
CA GLY A 399 -43.03 31.54 6.84
C GLY A 399 -42.13 32.04 7.97
N PRO A 400 -42.71 32.22 9.18
CA PRO A 400 -42.01 32.72 10.37
C PRO A 400 -41.15 31.67 11.07
N GLU A 401 -41.44 30.38 10.86
CA GLU A 401 -40.69 29.27 11.46
C GLU A 401 -39.51 28.82 10.57
N GLU A 402 -38.77 27.80 10.99
CA GLU A 402 -37.74 27.17 10.15
C GLU A 402 -38.38 26.65 8.85
N GLN A 403 -37.92 27.19 7.72
CA GLN A 403 -38.39 26.81 6.40
C GLN A 403 -37.51 25.68 5.86
N THR A 404 -38.15 24.61 5.40
CA THR A 404 -37.47 23.46 4.80
C THR A 404 -37.94 23.28 3.36
N ILE A 405 -37.00 23.24 2.43
CA ILE A 405 -37.26 22.81 1.06
C ILE A 405 -36.48 21.53 0.77
N THR A 406 -37.13 20.60 0.05
CA THR A 406 -36.53 19.33 -0.38
C THR A 406 -36.79 19.17 -1.87
N TRP A 407 -35.76 18.76 -2.62
CA TRP A 407 -35.88 18.55 -4.06
C TRP A 407 -34.99 17.39 -4.53
N PRO A 408 -35.41 16.65 -5.58
CA PRO A 408 -34.56 15.64 -6.20
C PRO A 408 -33.36 16.29 -6.91
N VAL A 409 -32.18 15.68 -6.79
CA VAL A 409 -30.96 16.16 -7.47
C VAL A 409 -31.09 15.94 -8.98
N GLU A 410 -31.27 17.03 -9.73
CA GLU A 410 -31.50 17.02 -11.19
C GLU A 410 -30.44 17.83 -11.94
N ASN A 411 -30.11 17.39 -13.17
CA ASN A 411 -29.13 18.09 -13.99
C ASN A 411 -29.58 19.51 -14.34
N GLY A 412 -28.66 20.46 -14.20
CA GLY A 412 -29.00 21.84 -14.42
C GLY A 412 -28.10 22.86 -13.77
N ASP A 413 -28.28 24.09 -14.22
CA ASP A 413 -27.82 25.28 -13.53
C ASP A 413 -28.91 25.76 -12.57
N TRP A 414 -28.56 25.81 -11.30
CA TRP A 414 -29.48 26.13 -10.22
C TRP A 414 -28.91 27.23 -9.34
N THR A 415 -29.80 28.04 -8.78
CA THR A 415 -29.47 29.09 -7.81
C THR A 415 -30.46 29.04 -6.66
N LEU A 416 -29.95 29.04 -5.44
CA LEU A 416 -30.73 29.16 -4.22
C LEU A 416 -30.85 30.63 -3.83
N VAL A 417 -32.03 31.01 -3.38
CA VAL A 417 -32.35 32.37 -2.96
C VAL A 417 -33.01 32.33 -1.59
N VAL A 418 -32.51 33.16 -0.68
CA VAL A 418 -33.07 33.38 0.65
C VAL A 418 -33.35 34.87 0.81
N MET A 419 -34.58 35.22 1.18
CA MET A 419 -35.04 36.61 1.29
C MET A 419 -35.97 36.77 2.49
N ALA A 420 -36.25 38.00 2.90
CA ALA A 420 -37.42 38.26 3.73
C ALA A 420 -38.70 37.99 2.91
N ALA A 421 -39.73 37.41 3.54
CA ALA A 421 -40.95 37.03 2.84
C ALA A 421 -41.70 38.23 2.24
N ASP A 422 -41.56 39.42 2.84
CA ASP A 422 -42.13 40.69 2.41
C ASP A 422 -41.22 41.50 1.46
N GLY A 423 -40.06 40.96 1.10
CA GLY A 423 -39.08 41.66 0.26
C GLY A 423 -38.32 42.79 0.97
N SER A 424 -38.39 42.86 2.30
CA SER A 424 -37.59 43.80 3.09
C SER A 424 -36.09 43.45 3.08
N GLY A 425 -35.25 44.46 3.34
CA GLY A 425 -33.80 44.30 3.43
C GLY A 425 -33.33 43.86 4.81
N ASN A 426 -32.02 43.66 4.95
CA ASN A 426 -31.37 43.24 6.19
C ASN A 426 -31.79 41.83 6.64
N VAL A 427 -31.34 40.82 5.89
CA VAL A 427 -31.71 39.41 6.09
C VAL A 427 -30.62 38.68 6.87
N SER A 428 -30.95 38.20 8.07
CA SER A 428 -30.07 37.36 8.90
C SER A 428 -30.66 35.97 9.12
N VAL A 429 -29.96 34.93 8.67
CA VAL A 429 -30.46 33.55 8.68
C VAL A 429 -29.39 32.57 9.16
N ARG A 430 -29.85 31.45 9.73
CA ARG A 430 -29.05 30.24 9.90
C ARG A 430 -29.53 29.18 8.93
N ALA A 431 -28.61 28.56 8.22
CA ALA A 431 -28.95 27.53 7.25
C ALA A 431 -28.06 26.30 7.38
N ASP A 432 -28.65 25.13 7.09
CA ASP A 432 -27.94 23.88 6.86
C ASP A 432 -28.43 23.18 5.60
N VAL A 433 -27.52 22.44 4.96
CA VAL A 433 -27.79 21.69 3.73
C VAL A 433 -27.63 20.22 4.04
N GLY A 434 -28.59 19.41 3.59
CA GLY A 434 -28.52 17.95 3.65
C GLY A 434 -28.68 17.33 2.27
N ALA A 435 -28.14 16.12 2.11
CA ALA A 435 -28.40 15.31 0.92
C ALA A 435 -28.56 13.84 1.29
N THR A 436 -29.38 13.11 0.54
CA THR A 436 -29.44 11.65 0.60
C THR A 436 -28.57 11.02 -0.48
N ALA A 437 -27.87 9.94 -0.12
CA ALA A 437 -27.02 9.16 -1.02
C ALA A 437 -27.46 7.69 -0.97
N PRO A 438 -28.52 7.31 -1.72
CA PRO A 438 -29.10 5.97 -1.64
C PRO A 438 -28.12 4.86 -2.07
N ALA A 439 -27.23 5.14 -3.02
CA ALA A 439 -26.25 4.14 -3.46
C ALA A 439 -25.09 3.94 -2.47
N LEU A 440 -24.86 4.87 -1.53
CA LEU A 440 -23.81 4.71 -0.54
C LEU A 440 -24.08 3.50 0.37
N GLU A 441 -25.36 3.23 0.66
CA GLU A 441 -25.80 2.03 1.37
C GLU A 441 -25.40 0.76 0.62
N TRP A 442 -25.73 0.70 -0.68
CA TRP A 442 -25.35 -0.43 -1.52
C TRP A 442 -23.84 -0.58 -1.67
N ALA A 443 -23.08 0.51 -1.72
CA ALA A 443 -21.64 0.47 -1.87
C ALA A 443 -20.95 -0.27 -0.72
N TRP A 444 -21.24 0.10 0.53
CA TRP A 444 -20.64 -0.59 1.67
C TRP A 444 -21.24 -2.00 1.87
N ILE A 445 -22.51 -2.23 1.54
CA ILE A 445 -23.12 -3.58 1.58
C ILE A 445 -22.40 -4.52 0.60
N VAL A 446 -22.13 -4.08 -0.64
CA VAL A 446 -21.42 -4.87 -1.64
C VAL A 446 -19.99 -5.16 -1.20
N VAL A 447 -19.30 -4.18 -0.59
CA VAL A 447 -17.95 -4.38 -0.02
C VAL A 447 -17.99 -5.42 1.12
N LEU A 448 -18.94 -5.31 2.05
CA LEU A 448 -19.08 -6.26 3.14
C LEU A 448 -19.47 -7.67 2.66
N ALA A 449 -20.41 -7.77 1.72
CA ALA A 449 -20.87 -9.05 1.17
C ALA A 449 -19.75 -9.75 0.38
N SER A 450 -19.03 -9.02 -0.48
CA SER A 450 -17.88 -9.57 -1.21
C SER A 450 -16.74 -9.97 -0.28
N ALA A 451 -16.45 -9.17 0.75
CA ALA A 451 -15.49 -9.51 1.78
C ALA A 451 -15.92 -10.76 2.58
N GLY A 452 -17.20 -10.89 2.92
CA GLY A 452 -17.74 -12.07 3.60
C GLY A 452 -17.66 -13.35 2.75
N VAL A 453 -18.03 -13.28 1.48
CA VAL A 453 -17.95 -14.42 0.55
C VAL A 453 -16.49 -14.87 0.35
N THR A 454 -15.59 -13.91 0.15
CA THR A 454 -14.16 -14.20 0.00
C THR A 454 -13.56 -14.74 1.30
N LEU A 455 -14.02 -14.30 2.48
CA LEU A 455 -13.58 -14.84 3.76
C LEU A 455 -13.92 -16.33 3.87
N VAL A 456 -15.14 -16.70 3.52
CA VAL A 456 -15.58 -18.11 3.52
C VAL A 456 -14.75 -18.94 2.54
N LEU A 457 -14.49 -18.42 1.34
CA LEU A 457 -13.65 -19.11 0.34
C LEU A 457 -12.21 -19.29 0.84
N GLY A 458 -11.62 -18.25 1.44
CA GLY A 458 -10.29 -18.28 2.03
C GLY A 458 -10.19 -19.31 3.15
N LEU A 459 -11.16 -19.32 4.06
CA LEU A 459 -11.25 -20.30 5.14
C LEU A 459 -11.39 -21.74 4.63
N VAL A 460 -12.22 -21.97 3.59
CA VAL A 460 -12.37 -23.29 2.96
C VAL A 460 -11.04 -23.76 2.35
N LEU A 461 -10.31 -22.89 1.66
CA LEU A 461 -8.99 -23.22 1.10
C LEU A 461 -7.97 -23.58 2.19
N VAL A 462 -7.97 -22.84 3.30
CA VAL A 462 -7.11 -23.12 4.46
C VAL A 462 -7.48 -24.47 5.08
N VAL A 463 -8.77 -24.74 5.31
CA VAL A 463 -9.24 -26.00 5.88
C VAL A 463 -8.90 -27.19 4.96
N LEU A 464 -9.12 -27.07 3.65
CA LEU A 464 -8.78 -28.12 2.68
C LEU A 464 -7.27 -28.38 2.59
N ALA A 465 -6.44 -27.35 2.78
CA ALA A 465 -4.98 -27.51 2.83
C ALA A 465 -4.50 -28.19 4.13
N VAL A 466 -5.23 -28.03 5.23
CA VAL A 466 -4.85 -28.51 6.58
C VAL A 466 -5.42 -29.90 6.89
N VAL A 467 -6.64 -30.22 6.45
CA VAL A 467 -7.31 -31.49 6.81
C VAL A 467 -6.73 -32.66 6.01
N ARG A 468 -5.85 -33.44 6.66
CA ARG A 468 -5.35 -34.75 6.19
C ARG A 468 -6.52 -35.74 6.01
N ARG A 469 -6.69 -36.32 4.82
CA ARG A 469 -7.17 -37.72 4.72
C ARG A 469 -5.98 -38.64 4.91
N GLN A 470 -5.89 -39.26 6.09
CA GLN A 470 -5.02 -40.41 6.30
C GLN A 470 -5.53 -41.55 5.41
N GLN A 471 -4.78 -41.91 4.37
CA GLN A 471 -4.98 -43.20 3.71
C GLN A 471 -4.30 -44.27 4.58
N PRO A 472 -4.99 -45.34 4.98
CA PRO A 472 -4.34 -46.48 5.63
C PRO A 472 -3.35 -47.10 4.65
N GLY A 473 -2.09 -47.22 5.06
CA GLY A 473 -1.08 -47.96 4.27
C GLY A 473 -1.42 -49.46 4.20
N PRO A 474 -0.94 -50.19 3.18
CA PRO A 474 -1.21 -51.62 3.05
C PRO A 474 -0.60 -52.39 4.23
N SER A 475 -1.43 -53.13 4.96
CA SER A 475 -1.00 -54.04 6.03
C SER A 475 -0.10 -55.14 5.47
N ALA A 476 1.21 -55.03 5.70
CA ALA A 476 2.18 -56.08 5.39
C ALA A 476 2.69 -56.72 6.69
N LEU A 477 1.91 -57.62 7.30
CA LEU A 477 2.42 -58.64 8.23
C LEU A 477 1.53 -59.89 8.20
N GLN A 478 1.69 -60.71 7.15
CA GLN A 478 1.37 -62.14 7.21
C GLN A 478 2.69 -62.90 7.02
N ARG A 479 3.35 -63.30 8.11
CA ARG A 479 4.47 -64.26 8.05
C ARG A 479 3.90 -65.67 7.84
N PRO A 480 4.48 -66.52 6.97
CA PRO A 480 4.15 -67.95 6.93
C PRO A 480 4.78 -68.70 8.12
N PRO A 481 4.22 -69.84 8.57
CA PRO A 481 4.79 -70.64 9.65
C PRO A 481 5.99 -71.46 9.16
N LEU A 482 7.01 -71.58 10.02
CA LEU A 482 8.19 -72.44 9.79
C LEU A 482 7.84 -73.93 10.04
N PRO A 483 8.49 -74.88 9.35
CA PRO A 483 8.28 -76.32 9.55
C PRO A 483 8.93 -76.81 10.86
N PRO A 484 8.48 -77.96 11.41
CA PRO A 484 9.04 -78.52 12.64
C PRO A 484 10.40 -79.18 12.39
N VAL A 485 11.32 -78.99 13.33
CA VAL A 485 12.58 -79.74 13.41
C VAL A 485 12.37 -80.89 14.40
N GLU A 486 12.71 -82.11 13.97
CA GLU A 486 12.71 -83.35 14.78
C GLU A 486 13.70 -83.33 15.94
#